data_AF-A0A558DJA3-F1
#
_entry.id   AF-A0A558DJA3-F1
#
_cell.length_a   1.000
_cell.length_b   1.000
_cell.length_c   1.000
_cell.angle_alpha   90.00
_cell.angle_beta   90.00
_cell.angle_gamma   90.00
#
_symmetry.space_group_name_H-M   'P 1'
#
loop_
_entity.id
_entity.type
_entity.pdbx_description
1 polymer ?
#
loop_
_entity_poly.entity_id
_entity_poly.type
_entity_poly.pdbx_seq_one_letter_code
_entity_poly.pdbx_strand_id
1 'polypeptide(L)' 'MTKEERIRAECARRGLSLERTGQAWRVSGPGIDILATEISYFDQSDLNPNAHQPRQTERTRP' A
#
# COMPACT_ATOMS: atom_id res chain seq x y z
N MET A 1 -12.48 -0.46 -23.40
CA MET A 1 -11.54 0.18 -22.45
C MET A 1 -11.90 -0.28 -21.05
N THR A 2 -10.97 -0.95 -20.36
CA THR A 2 -11.15 -1.48 -19.02
C THR A 2 -11.00 -0.39 -17.95
N LYS A 3 -11.43 -0.66 -16.72
CA LYS A 3 -11.25 0.26 -15.57
C LYS A 3 -9.77 0.60 -15.35
N GLU A 4 -8.89 -0.40 -15.47
CA GLU A 4 -7.45 -0.24 -15.27
C GLU A 4 -6.81 0.64 -16.34
N GLU A 5 -7.18 0.44 -17.61
CA GLU A 5 -6.69 1.27 -18.73
C GLU A 5 -7.03 2.75 -18.53
N ARG A 6 -8.24 3.06 -18.04
CA ARG A 6 -8.66 4.43 -17.73
C ARG A 6 -7.83 5.06 -16.62
N ILE A 7 -7.52 4.31 -15.57
CA ILE A 7 -6.71 4.79 -14.44
C ILE A 7 -5.28 5.06 -14.91
N ARG A 8 -4.68 4.14 -15.66
CA ARG A 8 -3.33 4.31 -16.24
C ARG A 8 -3.25 5.54 -17.13
N ALA A 9 -4.24 5.73 -18.01
CA ALA A 9 -4.30 6.90 -18.89
C ALA A 9 -4.38 8.22 -18.10
N GLU A 10 -5.19 8.26 -17.04
CA GLU A 10 -5.33 9.44 -16.20
C GLU A 10 -4.08 9.75 -15.38
N CYS A 11 -3.41 8.73 -14.82
CA CYS A 11 -2.12 8.88 -14.15
C CYS A 11 -1.07 9.44 -15.11
N ALA A 12 -0.93 8.84 -16.30
CA ALA A 12 0.02 9.29 -17.31
C ALA A 12 -0.24 10.76 -17.73
N ARG A 13 -1.52 11.13 -17.95
CA ARG A 13 -1.93 12.51 -18.28
C ARG A 13 -1.52 13.53 -17.21
N ARG A 14 -1.44 13.11 -15.94
CA ARG A 14 -1.04 13.96 -14.81
C ARG A 14 0.46 13.89 -14.48
N GLY A 15 1.25 13.14 -15.24
CA GLY A 15 2.67 12.91 -14.93
C GLY A 15 2.88 12.08 -13.68
N LEU A 16 1.94 11.19 -13.35
CA LEU A 16 2.01 10.27 -12.23
C LEU A 16 2.42 8.88 -12.72
N SER A 17 3.27 8.23 -11.93
CA SER A 17 3.63 6.82 -12.09
C SER A 17 2.65 5.93 -11.33
N LEU A 18 2.31 4.78 -11.94
CA LEU A 18 1.44 3.77 -11.34
C LEU A 18 2.16 2.42 -11.38
N GLU A 19 2.43 1.84 -10.21
CA GLU A 19 3.11 0.56 -10.04
C GLU A 19 2.24 -0.40 -9.21
N ARG A 20 2.24 -1.69 -9.56
CA ARG A 20 1.57 -2.72 -8.76
C ARG A 20 2.55 -3.28 -7.73
N THR A 21 2.19 -3.24 -6.45
CA THR A 21 2.98 -3.80 -5.35
C THR A 21 2.11 -4.80 -4.59
N GLY A 22 2.21 -6.08 -4.96
CA GLY A 22 1.32 -7.13 -4.45
C GLY A 22 -0.15 -6.83 -4.77
N GLN A 23 -0.99 -6.73 -3.75
CA GLN A 23 -2.41 -6.39 -3.91
C GLN A 23 -2.71 -4.89 -3.96
N ALA A 24 -1.70 -4.04 -3.74
CA ALA A 24 -1.85 -2.59 -3.76
C ALA A 24 -1.33 -1.97 -5.06
N TRP A 25 -1.75 -0.75 -5.31
CA TRP A 25 -1.21 0.16 -6.32
C TRP A 25 -0.47 1.30 -5.64
N ARG A 26 0.78 1.52 -6.03
CA ARG A 26 1.52 2.73 -5.68
C ARG A 26 1.31 3.77 -6.77
N VAL A 27 0.88 4.97 -6.37
CA VAL A 27 0.79 6.15 -7.23
C VAL A 27 1.80 7.17 -6.74
N SER A 28 2.75 7.55 -7.58
CA SER A 28 3.83 8.47 -7.22
C SER A 28 4.03 9.58 -8.25
N GLY A 29 4.47 10.75 -7.78
CA GLY A 29 4.74 11.92 -8.61
C GLY A 29 5.07 13.16 -7.77
N PRO A 30 5.16 14.36 -8.38
CA PRO A 30 5.50 15.57 -7.64
C PRO A 30 4.53 15.86 -6.49
N GLY A 31 5.03 15.76 -5.25
CA GLY A 31 4.25 16.01 -4.03
C GLY A 31 3.21 14.95 -3.68
N ILE A 32 3.19 13.80 -4.37
CA ILE A 32 2.25 12.69 -4.13
C ILE A 32 3.02 11.38 -4.07
N ASP A 33 2.84 10.64 -2.98
CA ASP A 33 3.23 9.23 -2.86
C ASP A 33 2.15 8.53 -2.02
N ILE A 34 1.31 7.76 -2.71
CA ILE A 34 0.14 7.12 -2.11
C ILE A 34 0.17 5.64 -2.46
N LEU A 35 -0.07 4.79 -1.45
CA LEU A 35 -0.37 3.38 -1.62
C LEU A 35 -1.88 3.18 -1.46
N ALA A 36 -2.53 2.69 -2.50
CA ALA A 36 -3.98 2.45 -2.52
C ALA A 36 -4.26 0.96 -2.70
N THR A 37 -5.20 0.43 -1.93
CA THR A 37 -5.61 -0.97 -2.00
C THR A 37 -7.11 -1.07 -1.70
N GLU A 38 -7.76 -2.13 -2.17
CA GLU A 38 -9.15 -2.38 -1.82
C GLU A 38 -9.26 -2.87 -0.37
N ILE A 39 -10.24 -2.36 0.37
CA ILE A 39 -10.43 -2.75 1.77
C ILE A 39 -10.75 -4.23 1.92
N SER A 40 -11.33 -4.85 0.89
CA SER A 40 -11.63 -6.29 0.79
C SER A 40 -10.40 -7.18 0.80
N TYR A 41 -9.21 -6.62 0.56
CA TYR A 41 -7.94 -7.35 0.67
C TYR A 41 -7.40 -7.43 2.09
N PHE A 42 -8.01 -6.73 3.05
CA PHE A 42 -7.72 -6.88 4.47
C PHE A 42 -8.76 -7.77 5.12
N ASP A 43 -8.31 -8.58 6.07
CA ASP A 43 -9.19 -9.21 7.05
C ASP A 43 -9.04 -8.57 8.44
N GLN A 44 -9.86 -9.03 9.39
CA GLN A 44 -9.85 -8.50 10.75
C GLN A 44 -8.50 -8.72 11.46
N SER A 45 -7.72 -9.72 11.04
CA SER A 45 -6.42 -10.03 11.62
C SER A 45 -5.34 -9.06 11.18
N ASP A 46 -5.40 -8.56 9.93
CA ASP A 46 -4.50 -7.51 9.42
C ASP A 46 -4.66 -6.19 10.20
N LEU A 47 -5.85 -5.95 10.75
CA LEU A 47 -6.15 -4.76 11.55
C LEU A 47 -5.79 -4.93 13.03
N ASN A 48 -5.28 -6.09 13.44
CA ASN A 48 -4.88 -6.32 14.83
C ASN A 48 -3.58 -5.57 15.14
N PRO A 49 -3.60 -4.54 16.00
CA PRO A 49 -2.40 -3.77 16.32
C PRO A 49 -1.32 -4.62 17.02
N ASN A 50 -1.67 -5.80 17.53
CA ASN A 50 -0.74 -6.72 18.19
C ASN A 50 -0.08 -7.72 17.23
N ALA A 51 -0.50 -7.81 15.97
CA ALA A 51 0.05 -8.76 15.00
C ALA A 51 1.51 -8.47 14.63
N HIS A 52 1.96 -7.22 14.83
CA HIS A 52 3.31 -6.77 14.53
C HIS A 52 4.05 -6.22 15.75
N GLN A 53 3.79 -6.73 16.97
CA GLN A 53 4.69 -6.41 18.08
C GLN A 53 6.08 -6.94 17.73
N PRO A 54 7.11 -6.07 17.54
CA PRO A 54 8.47 -6.56 17.45
C PRO A 54 8.72 -7.32 18.74
N ARG A 55 9.18 -8.57 18.65
CA ARG A 55 9.61 -9.34 19.82
C ARG A 55 10.47 -8.40 20.64
N GLN A 56 10.00 -7.99 21.81
CA GLN A 56 10.85 -7.33 22.77
C GLN A 56 11.94 -8.36 23.02
N THR A 57 13.12 -8.11 22.45
CA THR A 57 14.32 -8.85 22.77
C THR A 57 14.42 -8.78 24.27
N GLU A 58 14.25 -9.93 24.92
CA GLU A 58 14.45 -10.10 26.34
C GLU A 58 15.78 -9.44 26.67
N ARG A 59 15.71 -8.23 27.22
CA ARG A 59 16.86 -7.64 27.89
C ARG A 59 16.99 -8.45 29.17
N THR A 60 17.69 -9.57 29.08
CA THR A 60 18.38 -10.18 30.20
C THR A 60 19.27 -9.10 30.78
N ARG A 61 18.75 -8.41 31.80
CA ARG A 61 19.55 -7.61 32.72
C ARG A 61 20.20 -8.58 33.74
N PRO A 62 21.40 -8.21 34.20
CA PRO A 62 22.43 -9.12 34.72
C PRO A 62 22.05 -9.84 36.01
#